data_AF-A0A1A9RAA5-F1
#
_entry.id   AF-A0A1A9RAA5-F1
#
_cell.length_a   1.000
_cell.length_b   1.000
_cell.length_c   1.000
_cell.angle_alpha   90.00
_cell.angle_beta   90.00
_cell.angle_gamma   90.00
#
_symmetry.space_group_name_H-M   'P 1'
#
loop_
_entity.id
_entity.type
_entity.pdbx_description
1 polymer ?
#
loop_
_entity_poly.entity_id
_entity_poly.type
_entity_poly.pdbx_seq_one_letter_code
_entity_poly.pdbx_strand_id
1 'polypeptide(L)'
;MKVTTFIDARTRKMFESNGLPREFLALIADCQMMAVAINLQGHYAVLLETTQHGIFCHTWLAAHSAQHVSHRRFDCFYGKDPALIEICDHLRSLLNGSQGGVS
;
A
#
# COMPACT_ATOMS: atom_id res chain seq x y z
N MET A 1 13.76 16.08 5.69
CA MET A 1 12.59 15.99 4.77
C MET A 1 11.36 15.75 5.64
N LYS A 2 10.46 16.73 5.77
CA LYS A 2 9.23 16.54 6.57
C LYS A 2 8.29 15.64 5.77
N VAL A 3 8.03 14.44 6.26
CA VAL A 3 7.04 13.53 5.69
C VAL A 3 5.67 14.15 5.91
N THR A 4 5.10 14.75 4.87
CA THR A 4 3.73 15.24 4.88
C THR A 4 2.82 14.02 4.76
N THR A 5 2.40 13.45 5.89
CA THR A 5 1.43 12.36 5.93
C THR A 5 0.11 12.79 5.28
N PHE A 6 -0.30 12.07 4.23
CA PHE A 6 -1.60 12.24 3.54
C PHE A 6 -2.78 11.58 4.28
N ILE A 7 -2.55 11.07 5.49
CA ILE A 7 -3.63 10.58 6.34
C ILE A 7 -4.40 11.78 6.86
N ASP A 8 -5.62 11.96 6.35
CA ASP A 8 -6.53 13.00 6.77
C ASP A 8 -6.82 12.91 8.28
N ALA A 9 -7.26 14.01 8.88
CA ALA A 9 -7.47 14.11 10.31
C ALA A 9 -8.50 13.10 10.87
N ARG A 10 -9.50 12.73 10.07
CA ARG A 10 -10.54 11.76 10.45
C ARG A 10 -9.96 10.35 10.49
N THR A 11 -9.22 9.98 9.45
CA THR A 11 -8.57 8.67 9.33
C THR A 11 -7.51 8.50 10.43
N ARG A 12 -6.73 9.55 10.73
CA ARG A 12 -5.80 9.57 11.86
C ARG A 12 -6.51 9.36 13.20
N LYS A 13 -7.57 10.11 13.47
CA LYS A 13 -8.35 10.02 14.71
C LYS A 13 -8.96 8.63 14.89
N MET A 14 -9.44 8.01 13.82
CA MET A 14 -9.93 6.64 13.82
C MET A 14 -8.82 5.66 14.21
N PHE A 15 -7.63 5.78 13.63
CA PHE A 15 -6.53 4.88 13.95
C PHE A 15 -6.01 5.07 15.38
N GLU A 16 -5.88 6.31 15.85
CA GLU A 16 -5.53 6.62 17.24
C GLU A 16 -6.56 6.06 18.22
N SER A 17 -7.87 6.15 17.90
CA SER A 17 -8.94 5.61 18.73
C SER A 17 -8.95 4.08 18.82
N ASN A 18 -8.32 3.39 17.87
CA ASN A 18 -8.15 1.93 17.87
C ASN A 18 -6.79 1.48 18.45
N GLY A 19 -6.03 2.39 19.06
CA GLY A 19 -4.77 2.07 19.73
C GLY A 19 -3.62 1.70 18.78
N LEU A 20 -3.70 2.07 17.50
CA LEU A 20 -2.65 1.75 16.53
C LEU A 20 -1.40 2.61 16.76
N PRO A 21 -0.19 2.03 16.77
CA PRO A 21 1.05 2.77 16.93
C PRO A 21 1.26 3.82 15.84
N ARG A 22 1.87 4.96 16.19
CA ARG A 22 2.18 6.02 15.22
C ARG A 22 3.09 5.56 14.08
N GLU A 23 4.01 4.64 14.38
CA GLU A 23 4.92 4.04 13.40
C GLU A 23 4.16 3.20 12.37
N PHE A 24 3.12 2.48 12.81
CA PHE A 24 2.21 1.76 11.92
C PHE A 24 1.50 2.72 10.94
N LEU A 25 1.10 3.90 11.42
CA LEU A 25 0.48 4.92 10.57
C LEU A 25 1.44 5.51 9.54
N ALA A 26 2.70 5.68 9.89
CA ALA A 26 3.73 6.13 8.95
C ALA A 26 3.92 5.11 7.83
N LEU A 27 3.97 3.81 8.16
CA LEU A 27 4.07 2.73 7.18
C LEU A 27 2.87 2.68 6.23
N ILE A 28 1.64 2.89 6.74
CA ILE A 28 0.45 2.99 5.88
C ILE A 28 0.60 4.14 4.88
N ALA A 29 1.01 5.33 5.35
CA ALA A 29 1.18 6.50 4.50
C ALA A 29 2.24 6.26 3.42
N ASP A 30 3.37 5.63 3.77
CA ASP A 30 4.42 5.29 2.81
C ASP A 30 3.92 4.27 1.77
N CYS A 31 3.24 3.21 2.21
CA CYS A 31 2.61 2.23 1.34
C CYS A 31 1.58 2.90 0.38
N GLN A 32 0.77 3.85 0.85
CA GLN A 32 -0.16 4.62 0.00
C GLN A 32 0.56 5.46 -1.06
N MET A 33 1.64 6.15 -0.68
CA MET A 33 2.45 6.93 -1.62
C MET A 33 3.12 6.06 -2.69
N MET A 34 3.63 4.89 -2.29
CA MET A 34 4.20 3.93 -3.24
C MET A 34 3.14 3.39 -4.20
N ALA A 35 1.94 3.05 -3.71
CA ALA A 35 0.84 2.58 -4.56
C ALA A 35 0.47 3.62 -5.64
N VAL A 36 0.39 4.90 -5.27
CA VAL A 36 0.16 5.99 -6.23
C VAL A 36 1.30 6.09 -7.24
N ALA A 37 2.56 6.08 -6.79
CA ALA A 37 3.71 6.16 -7.67
C ALA A 37 3.76 4.99 -8.68
N ILE A 38 3.48 3.76 -8.23
CA ILE A 38 3.42 2.58 -9.10
C ILE A 38 2.30 2.72 -10.15
N ASN A 39 1.11 3.15 -9.74
CA ASN A 39 -0.01 3.38 -10.65
C ASN A 39 0.33 4.43 -11.72
N LEU A 40 1.07 5.48 -11.35
CA LEU A 40 1.51 6.53 -12.29
C LEU A 40 2.57 6.04 -13.28
N GLN A 41 3.37 5.02 -12.94
CA GLN A 41 4.35 4.42 -13.85
C GLN A 41 3.68 3.59 -14.95
N GLY A 42 2.44 3.13 -14.76
CA GLY A 42 1.65 2.46 -15.80
C GLY A 42 2.09 1.04 -16.17
N HIS A 43 3.08 0.45 -15.48
CA HIS A 43 3.47 -0.96 -15.68
C HIS A 43 2.59 -1.92 -14.85
N TYR A 44 2.36 -1.54 -13.59
CA TYR A 44 1.52 -2.27 -12.65
C TYR A 44 0.38 -1.38 -12.19
N ALA A 45 -0.67 -2.02 -11.72
CA ALA A 45 -1.75 -1.37 -11.01
C ALA A 45 -1.85 -1.94 -9.59
N VAL A 46 -2.11 -1.06 -8.64
CA VAL A 46 -2.18 -1.32 -7.21
C VAL A 46 -3.49 -0.75 -6.67
N LEU A 47 -4.28 -1.59 -6.03
CA LEU A 47 -5.35 -1.20 -5.13
C LEU A 47 -4.87 -1.41 -3.70
N LEU A 48 -4.77 -0.32 -2.94
CA LEU A 48 -4.48 -0.35 -1.51
C LEU A 48 -5.67 0.24 -0.76
N GLU A 49 -6.42 -0.60 -0.07
CA GLU A 49 -7.61 -0.23 0.67
C GLU A 49 -7.37 -0.31 2.18
N THR A 50 -7.63 0.79 2.88
CA THR A 50 -7.67 0.84 4.35
C THR A 50 -9.12 0.84 4.82
N THR A 51 -9.50 -0.18 5.57
CA THR A 51 -10.85 -0.34 6.14
C THR A 51 -10.79 -0.30 7.67
N GLN A 52 -11.93 -0.48 8.33
CA GLN A 52 -12.01 -0.68 9.79
C GLN A 52 -11.46 -2.04 10.25
N HIS A 53 -11.32 -3.03 9.36
CA HIS A 53 -10.88 -4.39 9.71
C HIS A 53 -9.39 -4.63 9.43
N GLY A 54 -8.83 -3.85 8.51
CA GLY A 54 -7.45 -4.02 8.08
C GLY A 54 -7.12 -3.26 6.81
N ILE A 55 -5.95 -3.57 6.28
CA ILE A 55 -5.37 -3.03 5.07
C ILE A 55 -5.30 -4.16 4.04
N PHE A 56 -5.82 -3.92 2.85
CA PHE A 56 -5.86 -4.89 1.77
C PHE A 56 -5.10 -4.34 0.57
N CYS A 57 -4.13 -5.12 0.07
CA CYS A 57 -3.32 -4.74 -1.08
C CYS A 57 -3.49 -5.78 -2.20
N HIS A 58 -3.88 -5.31 -3.37
CA HIS A 58 -4.00 -6.12 -4.58
C HIS A 58 -3.17 -5.49 -5.67
N THR A 59 -2.39 -6.31 -6.38
CA THR A 59 -1.56 -5.83 -7.49
C THR A 59 -1.70 -6.71 -8.72
N TRP A 60 -1.68 -6.10 -9.90
CA TRP A 60 -1.77 -6.76 -11.20
C TRP A 60 -0.99 -5.98 -12.27
N LEU A 61 -0.81 -6.57 -13.45
CA LEU A 61 -0.24 -5.86 -14.60
C LEU A 61 -1.24 -4.82 -15.12
N ALA A 62 -0.80 -3.59 -15.35
CA ALA A 62 -1.69 -2.51 -15.78
C ALA A 62 -2.41 -2.82 -17.10
N ALA A 63 -1.75 -3.54 -18.02
CA ALA A 63 -2.33 -4.00 -19.28
C ALA A 63 -3.57 -4.91 -19.11
N HIS A 64 -3.71 -5.56 -17.95
CA HIS A 64 -4.82 -6.46 -17.62
C HIS A 64 -5.77 -5.86 -16.57
N SER A 65 -5.75 -4.54 -16.37
CA SER A 65 -6.52 -3.90 -15.29
C SER A 65 -8.03 -4.18 -15.35
N ALA A 66 -8.60 -4.28 -16.56
CA ALA A 66 -10.01 -4.62 -16.76
C ALA A 66 -10.39 -6.04 -16.30
N GLN A 67 -9.41 -6.93 -16.10
CA GLN A 67 -9.66 -8.32 -15.70
C GLN A 67 -9.75 -8.47 -14.17
N HIS A 68 -9.28 -7.49 -13.40
CA HIS A 68 -9.25 -7.52 -11.93
C HIS A 68 -8.63 -8.81 -11.32
N VAL A 69 -7.80 -9.53 -12.09
CA VAL A 69 -7.12 -10.74 -11.61
C VAL A 69 -5.83 -10.29 -10.91
N SER A 70 -5.88 -10.22 -9.58
CA SER A 70 -4.69 -9.89 -8.79
C SER A 70 -3.68 -11.01 -8.88
N HIS A 71 -2.46 -10.71 -9.34
CA HIS A 71 -1.35 -11.67 -9.30
C HIS A 71 -0.82 -11.87 -7.88
N ARG A 72 -0.95 -10.83 -7.03
CA ARG A 72 -0.62 -10.87 -5.61
C ARG A 72 -1.72 -10.16 -4.82
N ARG A 73 -2.07 -10.74 -3.67
CA ARG A 73 -3.01 -10.21 -2.69
C ARG A 73 -2.40 -10.34 -1.30
N PHE A 74 -2.51 -9.27 -0.52
CA PHE A 74 -2.08 -9.22 0.87
C PHE A 74 -3.20 -8.68 1.75
N ASP A 75 -3.49 -9.38 2.83
CA ASP A 75 -4.54 -9.05 3.77
C ASP A 75 -3.91 -8.82 5.15
N CYS A 76 -3.83 -7.55 5.58
CA CYS A 76 -3.24 -7.15 6.86
C CYS A 76 -4.33 -6.71 7.84
N PHE A 77 -4.77 -7.62 8.71
CA PHE A 77 -5.73 -7.31 9.76
C PHE A 77 -5.05 -6.57 10.92
N TYR A 78 -5.72 -5.56 11.48
CA TYR A 78 -5.18 -4.84 12.64
C TYR A 78 -4.95 -5.80 13.81
N GLY A 79 -3.77 -5.74 14.43
CA GLY A 79 -3.35 -6.66 15.49
C GLY A 79 -2.60 -7.92 15.03
N LYS A 80 -2.37 -8.11 13.72
CA LYS A 80 -1.48 -9.16 13.18
C LYS A 80 -0.34 -8.51 12.39
N ASP A 81 0.83 -8.44 13.01
CA ASP A 81 1.89 -7.47 12.67
C ASP A 81 2.75 -7.73 11.40
N PRO A 82 2.99 -8.96 10.89
CA PRO A 82 3.96 -9.10 9.80
C PRO A 82 3.45 -8.63 8.42
N ALA A 83 2.13 -8.58 8.22
CA ALA A 83 1.56 -8.40 6.88
C ALA A 83 1.75 -6.99 6.30
N LEU A 84 1.84 -5.93 7.13
CA LEU A 84 2.08 -4.57 6.62
C LEU A 84 3.51 -4.39 6.09
N ILE A 85 4.48 -5.02 6.75
CA ILE A 85 5.87 -5.02 6.29
C ILE A 85 5.97 -5.72 4.94
N GLU A 86 5.33 -6.88 4.80
CA GLU A 86 5.27 -7.61 3.52
C GLU A 86 4.63 -6.79 2.39
N ILE A 87 3.55 -6.05 2.68
CA ILE A 87 2.94 -5.12 1.71
C ILE A 87 3.96 -4.06 1.28
N CYS A 88 4.60 -3.39 2.24
CA CYS A 88 5.53 -2.31 1.91
C CYS A 88 6.77 -2.83 1.15
N ASP A 89 7.28 -4.02 1.46
CA ASP A 89 8.38 -4.63 0.70
C ASP A 89 7.97 -5.05 -0.71
N HIS A 90 6.76 -5.59 -0.88
CA HIS A 90 6.20 -5.88 -2.19
C HIS A 90 6.07 -4.61 -3.05
N LEU A 91 5.54 -3.53 -2.49
CA LEU A 91 5.41 -2.25 -3.20
C LEU A 91 6.77 -1.64 -3.55
N ARG A 92 7.77 -1.72 -2.66
CA ARG A 92 9.16 -1.33 -2.98
C ARG A 92 9.71 -2.12 -4.15
N SER A 93 9.47 -3.43 -4.19
CA SER A 93 9.89 -4.29 -5.30
C SER A 93 9.27 -3.87 -6.62
N LEU A 94 7.97 -3.54 -6.64
CA LEU A 94 7.30 -3.08 -7.86
C LEU A 94 7.81 -1.71 -8.32
N LEU A 95 8.02 -0.77 -7.39
CA LEU A 95 8.49 0.59 -7.67
C LEU A 95 9.93 0.61 -8.22
N ASN A 96 10.77 -0.31 -7.77
CA ASN A 96 12.14 -0.47 -8.24
C ASN A 96 12.22 -1.34 -9.50
N GLY A 97 11.38 -2.37 -9.60
CA GLY A 97 11.33 -3.29 -10.75
C GLY A 97 10.84 -2.62 -12.04
N SER A 98 10.00 -1.58 -11.94
CA SER A 98 9.60 -0.75 -13.09
C SER A 98 10.73 0.11 -13.66
N GLN A 99 11.80 0.36 -12.90
CA GLN A 99 13.00 1.02 -13.41
C GLN A 99 13.97 0.06 -14.13
N GLY A 100 13.71 -1.25 -14.08
CA GLY A 100 14.55 -2.31 -14.64
C GLY A 100 14.06 -2.86 -15.98
N GLY A 101 13.35 -2.06 -16.78
CA GLY A 101 12.90 -2.46 -18.11
C GLY A 101 14.04 -2.56 -19.14
N VAL A 102 14.96 -3.52 -18.96
CA VAL A 102 15.77 -4.08 -20.06
C VAL A 102 16.23 -5.51 -19.69
N SER A 103 15.66 -6.51 -20.37
CA SER A 103 16.35 -7.66 -20.98
C SER A 103 15.35 -8.42 -21.83
#